data_AF-A0A8T5JZ34-F1
#
_entry.id   AF-A0A8T5JZ34-F1
#
_cell.length_a   1.000
_cell.length_b   1.000
_cell.length_c   1.000
_cell.angle_alpha   90.00
_cell.angle_beta   90.00
_cell.angle_gamma   90.00
#
_symmetry.space_group_name_H-M   'P 1'
#
loop_
_entity.id
_entity.type
_entity.pdbx_description
1 polymer ?
#
loop_
_entity_poly.entity_id
_entity_poly.type
_entity_poly.pdbx_seq_one_letter_code
_entity_poly.pdbx_strand_id
1 'polypeptide(L)' 'MKVLDSIKNEVIKIMDNDPAHDFEHVMRVYNNAQKISKKEKANQKLVLSAALLHDIVSYPKSSKRSKFSS' A
#
# COMPACT_ATOMS: atom_id res chain seq x y z
N MET A 1 12.58 -6.91 10.32
CA MET A 1 12.04 -6.84 8.95
C MET A 1 10.77 -7.67 8.76
N LYS A 2 10.61 -8.86 9.38
CA LYS A 2 9.42 -9.75 9.31
C LYS A 2 8.02 -9.11 9.24
N VAL A 3 7.77 -8.00 9.93
CA VAL A 3 6.45 -7.33 9.94
C VAL A 3 6.10 -6.72 8.58
N LEU A 4 7.06 -6.13 7.87
CA LEU A 4 6.83 -5.55 6.54
C LEU A 4 6.55 -6.64 5.51
N ASP A 5 7.27 -7.75 5.58
CA ASP A 5 7.04 -8.92 4.71
C ASP A 5 5.67 -9.57 4.98
N SER A 6 5.24 -9.60 6.24
CA SER A 6 3.91 -10.09 6.61
C SER A 6 2.80 -9.18 6.08
N ILE A 7 2.95 -7.86 6.26
CA ILE A 7 2.01 -6.87 5.71
C ILE A 7 1.93 -7.00 4.20
N LYS A 8 3.08 -7.09 3.52
CA LYS A 8 3.14 -7.22 2.06
C LYS A 8 2.41 -8.47 1.56
N ASN A 9 2.57 -9.61 2.23
CA ASN A 9 1.85 -10.84 1.88
C ASN A 9 0.34 -10.73 2.10
N GLU A 10 -0.10 -10.08 3.17
CA GLU A 10 -1.54 -9.88 3.42
C GLU A 10 -2.13 -8.90 2.40
N VAL A 11 -1.42 -7.82 2.05
CA VAL A 11 -1.82 -6.89 0.99
C VAL A 11 -1.99 -7.62 -0.35
N ILE A 12 -1.03 -8.47 -0.73
CA ILE A 12 -1.12 -9.29 -1.96
C ILE A 12 -2.33 -10.22 -1.96
N LYS A 13 -2.73 -10.76 -0.80
CA LYS A 13 -3.91 -11.61 -0.69
C LYS A 13 -5.23 -10.83 -0.73
N ILE A 14 -5.25 -9.62 -0.20
CA ILE A 14 -6.45 -8.77 -0.11
C ILE A 14 -6.73 -8.07 -1.44
N MET A 15 -5.68 -7.66 -2.15
CA MET A 15 -5.79 -7.06 -3.47
C MET A 15 -6.16 -8.14 -4.50
N ASP A 16 -7.46 -8.32 -4.72
CA ASP A 16 -7.99 -9.07 -5.85
C ASP A 16 -7.59 -8.38 -7.17
N ASN A 17 -7.44 -9.13 -8.26
CA ASN A 17 -6.87 -8.73 -9.58
C ASN A 17 -7.64 -7.57 -10.27
N ASP A 18 -7.69 -6.40 -9.64
CA ASP A 18 -8.28 -5.19 -10.17
C ASP A 18 -7.16 -4.36 -10.79
N PRO A 19 -7.13 -4.19 -12.12
CA PRO A 19 -6.00 -3.58 -12.83
C PRO A 19 -5.76 -2.10 -12.47
N ALA A 20 -6.69 -1.44 -11.75
CA ALA A 20 -6.53 -0.08 -11.25
C ALA A 20 -5.89 -0.01 -9.85
N HIS A 21 -5.99 -1.08 -9.05
CA HIS A 21 -5.42 -1.22 -7.71
C HIS A 21 -4.43 -2.38 -7.68
N ASP A 22 -3.64 -2.50 -8.76
CA ASP A 22 -2.74 -3.61 -8.91
C ASP A 22 -1.55 -3.45 -7.94
N PHE A 23 -0.98 -4.57 -7.49
CA PHE A 23 0.14 -4.60 -6.56
C PHE A 23 1.34 -3.78 -7.06
N GLU A 24 1.47 -3.64 -8.39
CA GLU A 24 2.44 -2.76 -9.02
C GLU A 24 2.28 -1.28 -8.63
N HIS A 25 1.05 -0.78 -8.46
CA HIS A 25 0.79 0.57 -7.96
C HIS A 25 1.39 0.76 -6.57
N VAL A 26 1.05 -0.13 -5.64
CA VAL A 26 1.55 -0.10 -4.25
C VAL A 26 3.07 -0.22 -4.21
N MET A 27 3.67 -1.07 -5.05
CA MET A 27 5.12 -1.23 -5.11
C MET A 27 5.83 0.03 -5.63
N ARG A 28 5.24 0.77 -6.58
CA ARG A 28 5.76 2.06 -7.06
C ARG A 28 5.73 3.10 -5.93
N VAL A 29 4.61 3.20 -5.21
CA VAL A 29 4.48 4.10 -4.05
C VAL A 29 5.48 3.72 -2.95
N TYR A 30 5.60 2.44 -2.63
CA TYR A 30 6.56 1.93 -1.65
C TYR A 30 8.01 2.30 -1.99
N ASN A 31 8.41 2.14 -3.25
CA ASN A 31 9.76 2.49 -3.70
C ASN A 31 10.03 4.00 -3.61
N ASN A 32 9.04 4.83 -3.94
CA ASN A 32 9.15 6.28 -3.77
C ASN A 32 9.23 6.66 -2.29
N ALA A 33 8.36 6.10 -1.45
CA ALA A 33 8.36 6.31 0.00
C ALA A 33 9.68 5.87 0.65
N GLN A 34 10.32 4.80 0.16
CA GLN A 34 11.64 4.39 0.61
C GLN A 34 12.73 5.42 0.29
N LYS A 35 12.74 5.96 -0.93
CA LYS A 35 13.72 6.98 -1.35
C LYS A 35 13.53 8.28 -0.55
N ILE A 36 12.29 8.71 -0.38
CA ILE A 36 11.94 9.92 0.38
C ILE A 36 12.31 9.75 1.86
N SER A 37 11.92 8.63 2.49
CA SER A 37 12.24 8.38 3.90
C SER A 37 13.75 8.29 4.17
N LYS A 38 14.54 7.77 3.23
CA LYS A 38 16.02 7.82 3.29
C LYS A 38 16.54 9.26 3.25
N LYS A 39 16.02 10.09 2.33
CA LYS A 39 16.47 11.47 2.15
C LYS A 39 16.08 12.36 3.34
N GLU A 40 14.85 12.24 3.82
CA GLU A 40 14.29 13.03 4.91
C GLU A 40 14.70 12.51 6.31
N LYS A 41 15.52 11.44 6.38
CA LYS A 41 15.85 10.73 7.63
C LYS A 41 14.61 10.35 8.47
N ALA A 42 13.49 10.10 7.79
CA ALA A 42 12.26 9.69 8.44
C ALA A 42 12.34 8.22 8.90
N ASN A 43 11.46 7.83 9.82
CA ASN A 43 11.39 6.44 10.27
C ASN A 43 10.89 5.54 9.13
N GLN A 44 11.83 4.90 8.42
CA GLN A 44 11.56 4.04 7.28
C GLN A 44 10.55 2.94 7.61
N LYS A 45 10.62 2.34 8.81
CA LYS A 45 9.71 1.26 9.18
C LYS A 45 8.26 1.75 9.21
N LEU A 46 8.02 2.92 9.81
CA LEU A 46 6.69 3.51 9.89
C LEU A 46 6.17 3.94 8.52
N VAL A 47 7.00 4.65 7.75
CA VAL A 47 6.64 5.17 6.42
C VAL A 47 6.34 4.03 5.44
N LEU A 48 7.17 3.00 5.42
CA LEU A 48 6.99 1.86 4.53
C LEU A 48 5.78 1.01 4.91
N SER A 49 5.48 0.84 6.20
CA SER A 49 4.26 0.16 6.64
C SER A 49 3.01 0.95 6.26
N ALA A 50 3.01 2.27 6.42
CA ALA A 50 1.90 3.12 5.98
C ALA A 50 1.70 3.06 4.45
N ALA A 51 2.79 3.12 3.68
CA ALA A 51 2.75 3.04 2.22
C ALA A 51 2.27 1.67 1.70
N LEU A 52 2.48 0.56 2.42
CA LEU A 52 1.92 -0.73 2.04
C LEU A 52 0.43 -0.83 2.34
N LEU A 53 -0.02 -0.21 3.44
CA LEU A 53 -1.40 -0.32 3.91
C LEU A 53 -2.33 0.77 3.37
N HIS A 54 -1.80 1.80 2.71
CA HIS A 54 -2.62 2.95 2.33
C HIS A 54 -3.80 2.56 1.44
N ASP A 55 -3.57 1.69 0.45
CA ASP A 55 -4.50 1.38 -0.65
C ASP A 55 -5.22 0.02 -0.45
N ILE A 56 -5.23 -0.53 0.78
CA ILE A 56 -5.84 -1.85 1.05
C ILE A 56 -7.36 -1.80 1.12
N VAL A 57 -7.93 -0.61 1.29
CA VAL A 57 -9.38 -0.42 1.39
C VAL A 57 -9.86 0.08 0.03
N SER A 58 -10.01 -0.84 -0.91
CA SER A 58 -10.60 -0.54 -2.21
C SER A 58 -12.01 -1.11 -2.29
N TYR A 59 -13.02 -0.25 -2.24
CA TYR A 59 -14.40 -0.63 -2.53
C TYR A 59 -14.66 -0.52 -4.04
N PRO A 60 -15.36 -1.50 -4.65
CA PRO A 60 -15.68 -1.44 -6.07
C PRO A 60 -16.46 -0.16 -6.39
N LYS A 61 -16.14 0.49 -7.52
CA LYS A 61 -16.71 1.79 -7.94
C LYS A 61 -18.24 1.80 -8.02
N SER A 62 -18.88 0.63 -8.19
CA SER A 62 -20.34 0.48 -8.22
C SER A 62 -20.99 0.48 -6.82
N SER A 63 -20.19 0.36 -5.75
CA SER A 63 -20.68 0.37 -4.37
C SER A 63 -20.82 1.80 -3.86
N LYS A 64 -21.90 2.08 -3.12
CA LYS A 64 -22.08 3.35 -2.37
C LYS A 64 -20.91 3.65 -1.42
N ARG A 65 -20.12 2.63 -1.06
CA ARG A 65 -18.93 2.74 -0.21
C ARG A 65 -17.64 3.12 -0.96
N SER A 66 -17.67 3.25 -2.29
CA SER A 66 -16.51 3.74 -3.08
C SER A 66 -15.97 5.09 -2.60
N LYS A 67 -16.80 5.89 -1.89
CA LYS A 67 -16.38 7.14 -1.24
C LYS A 67 -15.41 6.96 -0.07
N PHE A 68 -15.33 5.74 0.49
CA PHE A 68 -14.44 5.38 1.59
C PHE A 68 -13.23 4.59 1.12
N SER A 69 -13.03 4.47 -0.20
CA SER A 69 -11.79 3.90 -0.71
C SER A 69 -10.63 4.85 -0.34
N SER A 70 -9.50 4.30 0.06
CA SER A 70 -8.28 5.02 0.44
C SER A 70 -7.07 4.19 0.10
#